data_AF-A0A6B2DJ69-F1
#
_entry.id   AF-A0A6B2DJ69-F1
#
_cell.length_a   1.000
_cell.length_b   1.000
_cell.length_c   1.000
_cell.angle_alpha   90.00
_cell.angle_beta   90.00
_cell.angle_gamma   90.00
#
_symmetry.space_group_name_H-M   'P 1'
#
loop_
_entity.id
_entity.type
_entity.pdbx_description
1 polymer ?
#
loop_
_entity_poly.entity_id
_entity_poly.type
_entity_poly.pdbx_seq_one_letter_code
_entity_poly.pdbx_strand_id
1 'polypeptide(L)'
;MTSSAPPVVAAAPAVVAAWVTDVRPGPDDHTAVLRVDLPSCALEPHARVTEAAERIDADVQFRPPAGPECPRTTADFPVKTAAPIGKRPVIVNAGESWRLLPGGWRKCDKILGCEPPADHCAAAWIAQLEFAAEAEHPGTTRACDQNWLIHDLSRRGQAANRVAYRWAGGGWTSFASAKDGGCGEILAVEPAFPQALCRDLTPPS
;
A
#
# COMPACT_ATOMS: atom_id res chain seq x y z
N MET A 1 -17.93 60.76 -13.59
CA MET A 1 -18.61 59.46 -13.67
C MET A 1 -17.64 58.41 -13.15
N THR A 2 -17.77 58.01 -11.90
CA THR A 2 -16.94 56.97 -11.27
C THR A 2 -17.56 55.61 -11.58
N SER A 3 -16.89 54.83 -12.43
CA SER A 3 -17.26 53.45 -12.74
C SER A 3 -16.84 52.56 -11.59
N SER A 4 -17.80 52.09 -10.79
CA SER A 4 -17.56 51.09 -9.75
C SER A 4 -17.35 49.72 -10.41
N ALA A 5 -16.17 49.13 -10.27
CA ALA A 5 -15.94 47.75 -10.68
C ALA A 5 -16.82 46.81 -9.83
N PRO A 6 -17.42 45.75 -10.41
CA PRO A 6 -18.17 44.78 -9.65
C PRO A 6 -17.23 44.02 -8.69
N PRO A 7 -17.68 43.69 -7.46
CA PRO A 7 -16.88 42.93 -6.52
C PRO A 7 -16.57 41.55 -7.11
N VAL A 8 -15.29 41.20 -7.16
CA VAL A 8 -14.84 39.84 -7.49
C VAL A 8 -15.30 38.95 -6.35
N VAL A 9 -16.34 38.15 -6.60
CA VAL A 9 -16.79 37.12 -5.65
C VAL A 9 -15.67 36.09 -5.57
N ALA A 10 -14.98 36.04 -4.42
CA ALA A 10 -14.01 35.00 -4.15
C ALA A 10 -14.70 33.64 -4.33
N ALA A 11 -14.11 32.77 -5.15
CA ALA A 11 -14.62 31.42 -5.35
C ALA A 11 -14.77 30.75 -3.98
N ALA A 12 -15.90 30.06 -3.76
CA ALA A 12 -16.09 29.29 -2.54
C ALA A 12 -14.90 28.32 -2.38
N PRO A 13 -14.37 28.15 -1.15
CA PRO A 13 -13.25 27.25 -0.94
C PRO A 13 -13.60 25.86 -1.45
N ALA A 14 -12.67 25.27 -2.22
CA ALA A 14 -12.86 23.95 -2.79
C ALA A 14 -13.11 22.92 -1.67
N VAL A 15 -14.04 22.00 -1.93
CA VAL A 15 -14.25 20.83 -1.07
C VAL A 15 -13.00 19.95 -1.18
N VAL A 16 -12.46 19.52 -0.03
CA VAL A 16 -11.28 18.65 0.05
C VAL A 16 -11.62 17.36 0.80
N ALA A 17 -10.83 16.31 0.57
CA ALA A 17 -10.94 15.05 1.30
C ALA A 17 -10.12 15.09 2.60
N ALA A 18 -10.72 14.62 3.69
CA ALA A 18 -10.02 14.30 4.93
C ALA A 18 -9.23 13.00 4.77
N TRP A 19 -8.11 12.91 5.48
CA TRP A 19 -7.27 11.72 5.44
C TRP A 19 -7.89 10.63 6.31
N VAL A 20 -8.20 9.48 5.71
CA VAL A 20 -8.70 8.31 6.42
C VAL A 20 -7.54 7.59 7.09
N THR A 21 -7.63 7.39 8.40
CA THR A 21 -6.59 6.73 9.19
C THR A 21 -6.95 5.29 9.56
N ASP A 22 -8.24 4.95 9.58
CA ASP A 22 -8.71 3.61 9.94
C ASP A 22 -10.09 3.32 9.32
N VAL A 23 -10.39 2.05 9.08
CA VAL A 23 -11.71 1.57 8.63
C VAL A 23 -12.18 0.50 9.60
N ARG A 24 -13.42 0.61 10.07
CA ARG A 24 -13.96 -0.24 11.14
C ARG A 24 -15.31 -0.86 10.78
N PRO A 25 -15.69 -1.96 11.47
CA PRO A 25 -17.03 -2.51 11.32
C PRO A 25 -18.09 -1.48 11.70
N GLY A 26 -19.14 -1.37 10.88
CA GLY A 26 -20.37 -0.69 11.27
C GLY A 26 -21.32 -1.61 12.05
N PRO A 27 -22.54 -1.13 12.34
CA PRO A 27 -23.55 -1.91 13.05
C PRO A 27 -24.11 -3.12 12.26
N ASP A 28 -23.89 -3.17 10.95
CA ASP A 28 -24.40 -4.20 10.04
C ASP A 28 -23.41 -4.46 8.89
N ASP A 29 -23.76 -5.38 8.00
CA ASP A 29 -22.96 -5.76 6.82
C ASP A 29 -23.05 -4.75 5.67
N HIS A 30 -23.83 -3.67 5.81
CA HIS A 30 -23.96 -2.57 4.85
C HIS A 30 -23.19 -1.31 5.28
N THR A 31 -22.63 -1.31 6.49
CA THR A 31 -22.03 -0.12 7.09
C THR A 31 -20.58 -0.38 7.47
N ALA A 32 -19.70 0.55 7.11
CA ALA A 32 -18.37 0.67 7.70
C ALA A 32 -18.22 2.05 8.34
N VAL A 33 -17.23 2.21 9.21
CA VAL A 33 -16.92 3.49 9.84
C VAL A 33 -15.53 3.92 9.40
N LEU A 34 -15.44 5.07 8.74
CA LEU A 34 -14.18 5.72 8.40
C LEU A 34 -13.76 6.59 9.57
N ARG A 35 -12.59 6.31 10.14
CA ARG A 35 -11.93 7.22 11.05
C ARG A 35 -11.04 8.15 10.25
N VAL A 36 -11.21 9.45 10.43
CA VAL A 36 -10.46 10.45 9.68
C VAL A 36 -9.84 11.47 10.61
N ASP A 37 -8.73 12.05 10.16
CA ASP A 37 -8.18 13.26 10.76
C ASP A 37 -8.61 14.47 9.92
N LEU A 38 -9.19 15.48 10.58
CA LEU A 38 -9.66 16.71 9.96
C LEU A 38 -9.45 17.92 10.90
N PRO A 39 -9.48 19.17 10.40
CA PRO A 39 -9.49 20.34 11.28
C PRO A 39 -10.75 20.34 12.15
N SER A 40 -10.64 20.70 13.43
CA SER A 40 -11.79 20.70 14.37
C SER A 40 -12.92 21.65 13.98
N CYS A 41 -12.61 22.67 13.18
CA CYS A 41 -13.56 23.65 12.67
C CYS A 41 -13.92 23.39 11.18
N ALA A 42 -13.68 22.19 10.67
CA ALA A 42 -14.07 21.79 9.32
C ALA A 42 -15.57 22.02 9.11
N LEU A 43 -15.92 22.62 7.98
CA LEU A 43 -17.30 22.94 7.66
C LEU A 43 -17.91 21.78 6.87
N GLU A 44 -19.09 21.34 7.33
CA GLU A 44 -19.92 20.32 6.69
C GLU A 44 -19.17 19.02 6.33
N PRO A 45 -18.42 18.41 7.27
CA PRO A 45 -17.78 17.15 6.97
C PRO A 45 -18.84 16.07 6.75
N HIS A 46 -18.75 15.35 5.64
CA HIS A 46 -19.69 14.28 5.28
C HIS A 46 -18.98 13.18 4.51
N ALA A 47 -19.45 11.94 4.68
CA ALA A 47 -18.95 10.82 3.90
C ALA A 47 -19.53 10.84 2.48
N ARG A 48 -18.71 10.55 1.48
CA ARG A 48 -19.15 10.21 0.12
C ARG A 48 -18.80 8.76 -0.15
N VAL A 49 -19.72 8.07 -0.82
CA VAL A 49 -19.56 6.67 -1.21
C VAL A 49 -19.94 6.54 -2.67
N THR A 50 -19.10 5.87 -3.45
CA THR A 50 -19.39 5.42 -4.80
C THR A 50 -19.22 3.91 -4.84
N GLU A 51 -20.27 3.19 -5.21
CA GLU A 51 -20.25 1.74 -5.24
C GLU A 51 -20.08 1.19 -6.65
N ALA A 52 -19.20 0.21 -6.77
CA ALA A 52 -19.11 -0.67 -7.91
C ALA A 52 -19.33 -2.12 -7.46
N ALA A 53 -19.49 -3.02 -8.44
CA ALA A 53 -19.66 -4.44 -8.17
C ALA A 53 -18.47 -5.03 -7.38
N GLU A 54 -17.24 -4.60 -7.71
CA GLU A 54 -16.01 -5.20 -7.18
C GLU A 54 -15.32 -4.35 -6.11
N ARG A 55 -15.78 -3.13 -5.85
CA ARG A 55 -15.13 -2.21 -4.89
C ARG A 55 -16.08 -1.11 -4.42
N ILE A 56 -15.70 -0.45 -3.33
CA ILE A 56 -16.39 0.72 -2.78
C ILE A 56 -15.37 1.84 -2.69
N ASP A 57 -15.55 2.93 -3.43
CA ASP A 57 -14.73 4.14 -3.29
C ASP A 57 -15.38 5.04 -2.24
N ALA A 58 -14.66 5.39 -1.17
CA ALA A 58 -15.20 6.20 -0.09
C ALA A 58 -14.20 7.27 0.38
N ASP A 59 -14.73 8.44 0.73
CA ASP A 59 -13.97 9.52 1.33
C ASP A 59 -14.83 10.29 2.34
N VAL A 60 -14.19 11.16 3.13
CA VAL A 60 -14.88 12.17 3.92
C VAL A 60 -14.51 13.53 3.37
N GLN A 61 -15.50 14.27 2.88
CA GLN A 61 -15.32 15.58 2.27
C GLN A 61 -15.70 16.68 3.25
N PHE A 62 -14.94 17.77 3.25
CA PHE A 62 -15.23 18.95 4.05
C PHE A 62 -14.79 20.22 3.34
N ARG A 63 -15.34 21.36 3.77
CA ARG A 63 -14.87 22.68 3.35
C ARG A 63 -13.87 23.21 4.38
N PRO A 64 -12.63 23.57 3.96
CA PRO A 64 -11.68 24.20 4.86
C PRO A 64 -12.22 25.51 5.45
N PRO A 65 -11.93 25.82 6.71
CA PRO A 65 -12.26 27.12 7.30
C PRO A 65 -11.50 28.25 6.59
N ALA A 66 -12.11 29.43 6.47
CA ALA A 66 -11.44 30.63 5.96
C ALA A 66 -10.66 31.41 7.05
N GLY A 67 -10.74 30.95 8.30
CA GLY A 67 -10.23 31.63 9.51
C GLY A 67 -8.91 31.04 10.04
N PRO A 68 -8.56 31.29 11.32
CA PRO A 68 -7.28 30.87 11.89
C PRO A 68 -7.05 29.35 11.80
N GLU A 69 -5.78 28.95 11.89
CA GLU A 69 -5.39 27.55 11.84
C GLU A 69 -6.05 26.76 12.98
N CYS A 70 -6.90 25.80 12.62
CA CYS A 70 -7.62 24.97 13.57
C CYS A 70 -6.81 23.72 13.94
N PRO A 71 -6.83 23.31 15.22
CA PRO A 71 -6.18 22.07 15.62
C PRO A 71 -6.79 20.87 14.90
N ARG A 72 -5.97 19.84 14.72
CA ARG A 72 -6.40 18.56 14.15
C ARG A 72 -7.21 17.79 15.18
N THR A 73 -8.28 17.14 14.73
CA THR A 73 -9.08 16.20 15.53
C THR A 73 -9.36 14.95 14.72
N THR A 74 -9.59 13.85 15.42
CA THR A 74 -10.09 12.61 14.84
C THR A 74 -11.61 12.56 14.96
N ALA A 75 -12.29 12.07 13.93
CA ALA A 75 -13.73 11.84 13.93
C ALA A 75 -14.10 10.60 13.12
N ASP A 76 -15.23 9.99 13.48
CA ASP A 76 -15.72 8.75 12.87
C ASP A 76 -16.95 9.07 11.99
N PHE A 77 -16.92 8.62 10.74
CA PHE A 77 -17.99 8.84 9.76
C PHE A 77 -18.54 7.51 9.25
N PRO A 78 -19.83 7.22 9.43
CA PRO A 78 -20.44 6.02 8.88
C PRO A 78 -20.55 6.15 7.35
N VAL A 79 -20.11 5.12 6.64
CA VAL A 79 -20.35 4.92 5.22
C VAL A 79 -21.38 3.81 5.05
N LYS A 80 -22.46 4.11 4.33
CA LYS A 80 -23.54 3.15 4.06
C LYS A 80 -23.52 2.76 2.59
N THR A 81 -23.75 1.47 2.35
CA THR A 81 -23.74 0.86 1.02
C THR A 81 -25.09 0.22 0.71
N ALA A 82 -25.51 0.29 -0.54
CA ALA A 82 -26.76 -0.27 -1.04
C ALA A 82 -26.71 -1.80 -1.08
N ALA A 83 -25.56 -2.38 -1.47
CA ALA A 83 -25.31 -3.82 -1.36
C ALA A 83 -24.45 -4.13 -0.13
N PRO A 84 -24.50 -5.36 0.43
CA PRO A 84 -23.62 -5.75 1.53
C PRO A 84 -22.15 -5.52 1.17
N ILE A 85 -21.36 -4.95 2.07
CA ILE A 85 -19.93 -4.67 1.84
C ILE A 85 -19.20 -5.97 1.50
N GLY A 86 -19.43 -7.02 2.28
CA GLY A 86 -18.90 -8.35 2.05
C GLY A 86 -17.38 -8.35 1.86
N LYS A 87 -16.92 -8.93 0.74
CA LYS A 87 -15.50 -9.03 0.39
C LYS A 87 -14.97 -7.85 -0.42
N ARG A 88 -15.83 -6.89 -0.79
CA ARG A 88 -15.43 -5.75 -1.62
C ARG A 88 -14.44 -4.87 -0.85
N PRO A 89 -13.26 -4.54 -1.39
CA PRO A 89 -12.37 -3.58 -0.76
C PRO A 89 -13.01 -2.18 -0.74
N VAL A 90 -12.75 -1.46 0.33
CA VAL A 90 -13.03 -0.03 0.47
C VAL A 90 -11.77 0.75 0.12
N ILE A 91 -11.84 1.56 -0.93
CA ILE A 91 -10.75 2.38 -1.42
C ILE A 91 -10.90 3.79 -0.84
N VAL A 92 -9.85 4.25 -0.16
CA VAL A 92 -9.75 5.57 0.47
C VAL A 92 -8.45 6.27 0.06
N ASN A 93 -8.26 7.54 0.42
CA ASN A 93 -7.00 8.27 0.23
C ASN A 93 -6.41 8.16 -1.19
N ALA A 94 -7.27 8.16 -2.22
CA ALA A 94 -6.90 8.03 -3.62
C ALA A 94 -6.10 6.75 -3.99
N GLY A 95 -6.34 5.63 -3.29
CA GLY A 95 -5.83 4.32 -3.71
C GLY A 95 -5.48 3.35 -2.58
N GLU A 96 -5.62 3.76 -1.33
CA GLU A 96 -5.42 2.85 -0.20
C GLU A 96 -6.63 1.92 -0.08
N SER A 97 -6.37 0.61 -0.16
CA SER A 97 -7.41 -0.40 -0.04
C SER A 97 -7.50 -0.94 1.37
N TRP A 98 -8.72 -1.07 1.88
CA TRP A 98 -9.05 -1.74 3.12
C TRP A 98 -10.04 -2.87 2.83
N ARG A 99 -9.94 -3.98 3.56
CA ARG A 99 -10.88 -5.09 3.39
C ARG A 99 -11.24 -5.71 4.72
N LEU A 100 -12.49 -6.14 4.83
CA LEU A 100 -12.94 -6.96 5.93
C LEU A 100 -12.41 -8.39 5.76
N LEU A 101 -11.54 -8.82 6.67
CA LEU A 101 -10.93 -10.14 6.72
C LEU A 101 -11.33 -10.87 8.00
N PRO A 102 -11.06 -12.19 8.14
CA PRO A 102 -11.17 -12.87 9.42
C PRO A 102 -10.36 -12.14 10.50
N GLY A 103 -11.04 -11.64 11.54
CA GLY A 103 -10.43 -10.84 12.61
C GLY A 103 -10.58 -9.31 12.45
N GLY A 104 -11.26 -8.83 11.41
CA GLY A 104 -11.66 -7.43 11.26
C GLY A 104 -11.12 -6.76 10.00
N TRP A 105 -11.33 -5.45 9.92
CA TRP A 105 -10.81 -4.64 8.84
C TRP A 105 -9.30 -4.54 8.90
N ARG A 106 -8.65 -4.63 7.75
CA ARG A 106 -7.21 -4.40 7.62
C ARG A 106 -6.92 -3.57 6.39
N LYS A 107 -5.93 -2.70 6.51
CA LYS A 107 -5.30 -2.05 5.36
C LYS A 107 -4.56 -3.11 4.57
N CYS A 108 -4.82 -3.13 3.28
CA CYS A 108 -4.19 -4.08 2.36
C CYS A 108 -2.82 -3.56 1.94
N ASP A 109 -1.90 -4.48 1.66
CA ASP A 109 -0.61 -4.12 1.09
C ASP A 109 -0.85 -3.56 -0.32
N LYS A 110 -0.10 -2.50 -0.69
CA LYS A 110 -0.28 -1.80 -1.95
C LYS A 110 0.01 -2.69 -3.18
N ILE A 111 0.92 -3.66 -3.02
CA ILE A 111 1.36 -4.55 -4.09
C ILE A 111 0.66 -5.91 -3.98
N LEU A 112 0.60 -6.49 -2.79
CA LEU A 112 0.06 -7.83 -2.57
C LEU A 112 -1.46 -7.86 -2.38
N GLY A 113 -2.07 -6.71 -2.13
CA GLY A 113 -3.48 -6.63 -1.77
C GLY A 113 -3.74 -7.21 -0.37
N CYS A 114 -4.96 -7.72 -0.17
CA CYS A 114 -5.47 -8.12 1.14
C CYS A 114 -5.31 -9.62 1.42
N GLU A 115 -5.10 -10.41 0.37
CA GLU A 115 -4.99 -11.87 0.40
C GLU A 115 -3.72 -12.26 -0.36
N PRO A 116 -2.53 -12.01 0.20
CA PRO A 116 -1.29 -12.37 -0.44
C PRO A 116 -1.24 -13.89 -0.70
N PRO A 117 -0.60 -14.33 -1.80
CA PRO A 117 -0.46 -15.76 -2.10
C PRO A 117 0.26 -16.52 -0.97
N ALA A 118 -0.19 -17.73 -0.67
CA ALA A 118 0.48 -18.62 0.29
C ALA A 118 1.83 -19.14 -0.23
N ASP A 119 1.98 -19.21 -1.56
CA ASP A 119 3.25 -19.53 -2.22
C ASP A 119 4.16 -18.30 -2.20
N HIS A 120 5.23 -18.35 -1.39
CA HIS A 120 6.16 -17.23 -1.25
C HIS A 120 7.00 -17.00 -2.52
N CYS A 121 7.04 -17.97 -3.44
CA CYS A 121 7.71 -17.85 -4.74
C CYS A 121 6.78 -17.25 -5.81
N ALA A 122 5.52 -16.96 -5.49
CA ALA A 122 4.60 -16.35 -6.43
C ALA A 122 5.07 -14.96 -6.89
N ALA A 123 4.77 -14.63 -8.14
CA ALA A 123 5.20 -13.37 -8.78
C ALA A 123 4.81 -12.11 -7.99
N ALA A 124 3.71 -12.14 -7.23
CA ALA A 124 3.30 -11.01 -6.38
C ALA A 124 4.31 -10.69 -5.27
N TRP A 125 4.89 -11.71 -4.63
CA TRP A 125 5.93 -11.54 -3.61
C TRP A 125 7.25 -11.04 -4.20
N ILE A 126 7.59 -11.51 -5.40
CA ILE A 126 8.76 -11.02 -6.14
C ILE A 126 8.57 -9.55 -6.53
N ALA A 127 7.38 -9.17 -7.03
CA ALA A 127 7.06 -7.79 -7.36
C ALA A 127 7.10 -6.86 -6.13
N GLN A 128 6.62 -7.31 -4.96
CA GLN A 128 6.71 -6.54 -3.72
C GLN A 128 8.17 -6.32 -3.31
N LEU A 129 8.99 -7.36 -3.40
CA LEU A 129 10.43 -7.29 -3.13
C LEU A 129 11.15 -6.34 -4.08
N GLU A 130 10.86 -6.40 -5.39
CA GLU A 130 11.46 -5.52 -6.39
C GLU A 130 11.06 -4.06 -6.17
N PHE A 131 9.79 -3.81 -5.83
CA PHE A 131 9.31 -2.50 -5.45
C PHE A 131 10.05 -1.95 -4.22
N ALA A 132 10.18 -2.76 -3.15
CA ALA A 132 10.90 -2.37 -1.94
C ALA A 132 12.40 -2.20 -2.15
N ALA A 133 12.98 -2.93 -3.11
CA ALA A 133 14.38 -2.81 -3.50
C ALA A 133 14.66 -1.65 -4.47
N GLU A 134 13.62 -0.91 -4.89
CA GLU A 134 13.72 0.13 -5.92
C GLU A 134 14.41 -0.37 -7.20
N ALA A 135 14.04 -1.58 -7.64
CA ALA A 135 14.57 -2.16 -8.86
C ALA A 135 14.23 -1.26 -10.05
N GLU A 136 15.20 -1.02 -10.94
CA GLU A 136 14.99 -0.19 -12.14
C GLU A 136 14.17 -0.94 -13.20
N HIS A 137 14.36 -2.25 -13.27
CA HIS A 137 13.67 -3.17 -14.17
C HIS A 137 13.27 -4.44 -13.41
N PRO A 138 12.28 -5.20 -13.92
CA PRO A 138 12.02 -6.55 -13.42
C PRO A 138 13.31 -7.37 -13.43
N GLY A 139 13.61 -7.99 -12.30
CA GLY A 139 14.75 -8.86 -12.12
C GLY A 139 14.48 -10.29 -12.59
N THR A 140 15.41 -11.18 -12.27
CA THR A 140 15.30 -12.61 -12.58
C THR A 140 15.41 -13.44 -11.31
N THR A 141 14.34 -14.15 -10.98
CA THR A 141 14.38 -15.14 -9.91
C THR A 141 15.18 -16.35 -10.39
N ARG A 142 16.28 -16.64 -9.70
CA ARG A 142 17.17 -17.76 -10.03
C ARG A 142 16.78 -19.03 -9.32
N ALA A 143 16.34 -18.91 -8.07
CA ALA A 143 15.92 -20.03 -7.25
C ALA A 143 14.98 -19.55 -6.14
N CYS A 144 13.98 -20.35 -5.80
CA CYS A 144 13.11 -20.10 -4.66
C CYS A 144 12.60 -21.44 -4.09
N ASP A 145 12.61 -21.59 -2.76
CA ASP A 145 12.19 -22.82 -2.08
C ASP A 145 11.17 -22.58 -0.95
N GLN A 146 10.43 -21.46 -1.03
CA GLN A 146 9.53 -20.92 0.00
C GLN A 146 10.21 -20.24 1.20
N ASN A 147 11.42 -20.66 1.58
CA ASN A 147 12.12 -20.09 2.74
C ASN A 147 13.33 -19.23 2.35
N TRP A 148 13.88 -19.49 1.17
CA TRP A 148 15.05 -18.86 0.60
C TRP A 148 14.76 -18.48 -0.85
N LEU A 149 15.28 -17.34 -1.25
CA LEU A 149 15.12 -16.79 -2.60
C LEU A 149 16.46 -16.20 -3.06
N ILE A 150 16.81 -16.49 -4.31
CA ILE A 150 17.89 -15.82 -5.03
C ILE A 150 17.26 -15.05 -6.18
N HIS A 151 17.48 -13.74 -6.18
CA HIS A 151 16.95 -12.85 -7.20
C HIS A 151 18.05 -11.94 -7.72
N ASP A 152 18.23 -11.92 -9.03
CA ASP A 152 19.13 -10.98 -9.68
C ASP A 152 18.34 -9.71 -10.01
N LEU A 153 18.80 -8.55 -9.55
CA LEU A 153 18.13 -7.27 -9.80
C LEU A 153 19.15 -6.17 -10.09
N SER A 154 18.73 -5.17 -10.87
CA SER A 154 19.47 -3.94 -11.10
C SER A 154 18.74 -2.77 -10.46
N ARG A 155 19.52 -1.82 -9.95
CA ARG A 155 19.05 -0.54 -9.43
C ARG A 155 19.61 0.57 -10.30
N ARG A 156 18.95 1.72 -10.30
CA ARG A 156 19.38 2.85 -11.14
C ARG A 156 20.85 3.21 -10.90
N GLY A 157 21.62 3.19 -11.98
CA GLY A 157 23.06 3.52 -11.96
C GLY A 157 23.95 2.45 -11.31
N GLN A 158 23.45 1.23 -11.10
CA GLN A 158 24.20 0.11 -10.55
C GLN A 158 24.17 -1.09 -11.52
N ALA A 159 25.26 -1.87 -11.54
CA ALA A 159 25.28 -3.15 -12.23
C ALA A 159 24.27 -4.12 -11.59
N ALA A 160 23.81 -5.10 -12.37
CA ALA A 160 23.00 -6.19 -11.84
C ALA A 160 23.75 -6.90 -10.72
N ASN A 161 23.10 -7.06 -9.57
CA ASN A 161 23.62 -7.78 -8.44
C ASN A 161 22.69 -8.95 -8.12
N ARG A 162 23.26 -10.06 -7.65
CA ARG A 162 22.49 -11.15 -7.07
C ARG A 162 22.20 -10.82 -5.63
N VAL A 163 20.95 -10.97 -5.20
CA VAL A 163 20.54 -10.74 -3.82
C VAL A 163 19.89 -12.02 -3.28
N ALA A 164 20.33 -12.43 -2.09
CA ALA A 164 19.77 -13.57 -1.39
C ALA A 164 18.83 -13.10 -0.28
N TYR A 165 17.68 -13.74 -0.19
CA TYR A 165 16.60 -13.40 0.72
C TYR A 165 16.19 -14.61 1.54
N ARG A 166 15.76 -14.32 2.77
CA ARG A 166 15.11 -15.28 3.67
C ARG A 166 13.67 -14.86 3.88
N TRP A 167 12.78 -15.83 4.00
CA TRP A 167 11.41 -15.59 4.42
C TRP A 167 11.36 -15.32 5.92
N ALA A 168 10.88 -14.14 6.32
CA ALA A 168 10.75 -13.77 7.72
C ALA A 168 9.66 -12.73 7.93
N GLY A 169 8.89 -12.86 9.01
CA GLY A 169 7.92 -11.83 9.42
C GLY A 169 6.81 -11.54 8.39
N GLY A 170 6.52 -12.49 7.50
CA GLY A 170 5.50 -12.33 6.46
C GLY A 170 5.99 -11.67 5.17
N GLY A 171 7.30 -11.68 4.89
CA GLY A 171 7.85 -11.21 3.62
C GLY A 171 9.29 -11.65 3.39
N TRP A 172 9.83 -11.28 2.22
CA TRP A 172 11.23 -11.51 1.88
C TRP A 172 12.15 -10.46 2.50
N THR A 173 13.17 -10.92 3.23
CA THR A 173 14.20 -10.05 3.83
C THR A 173 15.56 -10.38 3.22
N SER A 174 16.21 -9.40 2.58
CA SER A 174 17.56 -9.59 2.04
C SER A 174 18.57 -9.77 3.17
N PHE A 175 19.52 -10.68 3.01
CA PHE A 175 20.61 -10.87 3.98
C PHE A 175 22.00 -10.86 3.34
N ALA A 176 22.12 -11.13 2.04
CA ALA A 176 23.40 -11.10 1.33
C ALA A 176 23.23 -10.56 -0.10
N SER A 177 24.32 -10.05 -0.65
CA SER A 177 24.45 -9.73 -2.08
C SER A 177 25.72 -10.35 -2.62
N ALA A 178 25.66 -10.83 -3.85
CA ALA A 178 26.73 -11.54 -4.53
C ALA A 178 26.93 -10.99 -5.94
N LYS A 179 28.18 -10.99 -6.39
CA LYS A 179 28.60 -10.61 -7.75
C LYS A 179 29.16 -11.80 -8.52
N ASP A 180 29.49 -12.88 -7.82
CA ASP A 180 30.03 -14.09 -8.42
C ASP A 180 28.94 -15.15 -8.66
N GLY A 181 29.32 -16.18 -9.42
CA GLY A 181 28.56 -17.42 -9.51
C GLY A 181 28.73 -18.29 -8.27
N GLY A 182 27.91 -19.33 -8.15
CA GLY A 182 27.99 -20.26 -7.03
C GLY A 182 27.48 -19.69 -5.70
N CYS A 183 27.92 -20.32 -4.61
CA CYS A 183 27.40 -20.07 -3.26
C CYS A 183 28.35 -19.33 -2.31
N GLY A 184 29.60 -19.07 -2.72
CA GLY A 184 30.66 -18.66 -1.80
C GLY A 184 30.32 -17.41 -0.98
N GLU A 185 29.92 -16.34 -1.65
CA GLU A 185 29.56 -15.07 -1.00
C GLU A 185 28.30 -15.20 -0.13
N ILE A 186 27.33 -16.02 -0.54
CA ILE A 186 26.07 -16.24 0.20
C ILE A 186 26.33 -17.04 1.47
N LEU A 187 27.05 -18.16 1.37
CA LEU A 187 27.37 -19.05 2.50
C LEU A 187 28.36 -18.41 3.50
N ALA A 188 29.16 -17.44 3.06
CA ALA A 188 30.00 -16.66 3.97
C ALA A 188 29.17 -15.80 4.94
N VAL A 189 27.96 -15.39 4.54
CA VAL A 189 27.04 -14.60 5.38
C VAL A 189 26.03 -15.49 6.11
N GLU A 190 25.45 -16.47 5.42
CA GLU A 190 24.45 -17.39 5.98
C GLU A 190 24.84 -18.84 5.67
N PRO A 191 25.60 -19.50 6.57
CA PRO A 191 26.03 -20.88 6.38
C PRO A 191 24.89 -21.89 6.30
N ALA A 192 23.69 -21.57 6.81
CA ALA A 192 22.52 -22.44 6.73
C ALA A 192 21.81 -22.36 5.36
N PHE A 193 22.25 -21.48 4.45
CA PHE A 193 21.64 -21.34 3.14
C PHE A 193 21.74 -22.64 2.31
N PRO A 194 20.65 -23.10 1.65
CA PRO A 194 20.69 -24.35 0.90
C PRO A 194 21.58 -24.23 -0.34
N GLN A 195 22.73 -24.89 -0.30
CA GLN A 195 23.74 -24.83 -1.38
C GLN A 195 23.17 -25.22 -2.75
N ALA A 196 22.16 -26.09 -2.81
CA ALA A 196 21.50 -26.51 -4.04
C ALA A 196 20.87 -25.33 -4.83
N LEU A 197 20.52 -24.23 -4.17
CA LEU A 197 19.89 -23.07 -4.83
C LEU A 197 20.90 -22.20 -5.59
N CYS A 198 22.18 -22.24 -5.22
CA CYS A 198 23.22 -21.34 -5.78
C CYS A 198 24.35 -22.05 -6.51
N ARG A 199 24.57 -23.36 -6.28
CA ARG A 199 25.80 -24.06 -6.70
C ARG A 199 26.11 -23.90 -8.19
N ASP A 200 25.07 -23.99 -9.01
CA ASP A 200 25.20 -24.06 -10.46
C ASP A 200 24.89 -22.70 -11.13
N LEU A 201 24.76 -21.62 -10.35
CA LEU A 201 24.49 -20.29 -10.87
C LEU A 201 25.76 -19.63 -11.43
N THR A 202 25.67 -19.07 -12.63
CA THR A 202 26.69 -18.17 -13.18
C THR A 202 26.63 -16.81 -12.48
N PRO A 203 27.65 -15.93 -12.64
CA PRO A 203 27.55 -14.54 -12.22
C PRO A 203 26.26 -13.85 -12.73
N PRO A 204 25.71 -12.88 -11.97
CA PRO A 204 24.53 -12.13 -12.36
C PRO A 204 24.77 -11.36 -13.66
N SER A 205 23.73 -11.26 -14.47
CA SER A 205 23.71 -10.64 -15.81
C SER A 205 22.68 -9.53 -15.87
#